data_AF-A0A0A1NLD5-F1
#
_entry.id   AF-A0A0A1NLD5-F1
#
_cell.length_a   1.000
_cell.length_b   1.000
_cell.length_c   1.000
_cell.angle_alpha   90.00
_cell.angle_beta   90.00
_cell.angle_gamma   90.00
#
_symmetry.space_group_name_H-M   'P 1'
#
loop_
_entity.id
_entity.type
_entity.pdbx_description
1 polymer ?
#
loop_
_entity_poly.entity_id
_entity_poly.type
_entity_poly.pdbx_seq_one_letter_code
_entity_poly.pdbx_strand_id
1 'polypeptide(L)'
;MSDPEDLRTIVNQLFVDSGEKEKLLQWLEKRLVEIEWNEQLSAYCREMVRTKHMENATFEQIYEEVEDYANSIILESIKVELLEKVKKFIDENVE
;
A
#
# COMPACT_ATOMS: atom_id res chain seq x y z
N MET A 1 8.17 29.66 -10.02
CA MET A 1 7.16 28.64 -9.68
C MET A 1 7.90 27.33 -9.69
N SER A 2 8.13 26.72 -8.53
CA SER A 2 8.76 25.40 -8.48
C SER A 2 7.86 24.39 -9.19
N ASP A 3 8.46 23.46 -9.93
CA ASP A 3 7.73 22.40 -10.63
C ASP A 3 6.95 21.56 -9.59
N PRO A 4 5.67 21.20 -9.82
CA PRO A 4 4.95 20.25 -8.99
C PRO A 4 5.73 18.96 -8.69
N GLU A 5 6.56 18.48 -9.62
CA GLU A 5 7.38 17.28 -9.40
C GLU A 5 8.54 17.54 -8.41
N ASP A 6 9.10 18.75 -8.40
CA ASP A 6 10.12 19.16 -7.43
C ASP A 6 9.52 19.21 -6.03
N LEU A 7 8.31 19.74 -5.88
CA LEU A 7 7.59 19.79 -4.60
C LEU A 7 7.31 18.39 -4.07
N ARG A 8 6.83 17.48 -4.93
CA ARG A 8 6.60 16.08 -4.55
C ARG A 8 7.89 15.40 -4.08
N THR A 9 9.01 15.67 -4.75
CA THR A 9 10.31 15.12 -4.38
C THR A 9 10.78 15.64 -3.02
N ILE A 10 10.66 16.95 -2.78
CA ILE A 10 11.02 17.59 -1.50
C ILE A 10 10.17 17.03 -0.36
N VAL A 11 8.85 16.92 -0.56
CA VAL A 11 7.94 16.36 0.45
C VAL A 11 8.30 14.90 0.75
N ASN A 12 8.55 14.08 -0.28
CA ASN A 12 8.97 12.69 -0.08
C ASN A 12 10.28 12.57 0.70
N GLN A 13 11.27 13.43 0.43
CA GLN A 13 12.52 13.48 1.20
C GLN A 13 12.24 13.85 2.66
N LEU A 14 11.40 14.85 2.92
CA LEU A 14 11.01 15.24 4.28
C LEU A 14 10.34 14.09 5.06
N PHE A 15 9.45 13.32 4.41
CA PHE A 15 8.86 12.12 5.02
C PHE A 15 9.89 11.05 5.37
N VAL A 16 10.94 10.89 4.55
CA VAL A 16 12.01 9.93 4.80
C VAL A 16 12.92 10.41 5.93
N ASP A 17 13.41 11.65 5.85
CA ASP A 17 14.41 12.21 6.76
C ASP A 17 13.85 12.43 8.18
N SER A 18 12.55 12.75 8.29
CA SER A 18 11.85 12.85 9.58
C SER A 18 11.53 11.49 10.21
N GLY A 19 11.71 10.39 9.47
CA GLY A 19 11.27 9.05 9.86
C GLY A 19 9.75 8.85 9.82
N GLU A 20 8.97 9.83 9.33
CA GLU A 20 7.51 9.72 9.28
C GLU A 20 7.05 8.62 8.33
N LYS A 21 7.77 8.40 7.22
CA LYS A 21 7.52 7.28 6.31
C LYS A 21 7.50 5.95 7.04
N GLU A 22 8.49 5.71 7.90
CA GLU A 22 8.60 4.46 8.67
C GLU A 22 7.43 4.32 9.66
N LYS A 23 7.04 5.39 10.34
CA LYS A 23 5.88 5.37 11.25
C LYS A 23 4.58 5.07 10.51
N LEU A 24 4.39 5.64 9.32
CA LEU A 24 3.21 5.37 8.49
C LEU A 24 3.19 3.93 7.99
N LEU A 25 4.35 3.38 7.60
CA LEU A 25 4.46 1.97 7.22
C LEU A 25 4.14 1.03 8.38
N GLN A 26 4.69 1.29 9.58
CA GLN A 26 4.38 0.50 10.77
C GLN A 26 2.91 0.60 11.18
N TRP A 27 2.30 1.77 11.01
CA TRP A 27 0.87 1.95 11.24
C TRP A 27 0.05 1.15 10.22
N LEU A 28 0.41 1.20 8.93
CA LEU A 28 -0.27 0.46 7.88
C LEU A 28 -0.13 -1.05 8.11
N GLU A 29 1.06 -1.54 8.46
CA GLU A 29 1.32 -2.94 8.78
C GLU A 29 0.39 -3.44 9.90
N LYS A 30 0.22 -2.66 10.98
CA LYS A 30 -0.74 -2.98 12.05
C LYS A 30 -2.17 -3.08 11.53
N ARG A 31 -2.60 -2.14 10.67
CA ARG A 31 -3.94 -2.18 10.07
C ARG A 31 -4.14 -3.39 9.17
N LEU A 32 -3.12 -3.79 8.40
CA LEU A 32 -3.16 -4.98 7.56
C LEU A 32 -3.24 -6.27 8.38
N VAL A 33 -2.54 -6.33 9.53
CA VAL A 33 -2.67 -7.44 10.48
C VAL A 33 -4.07 -7.52 11.08
N GLU A 34 -4.69 -6.39 11.44
CA GLU A 34 -6.05 -6.34 12.00
C GLU A 34 -7.11 -6.92 11.06
N ILE A 35 -6.90 -6.80 9.74
CA ILE A 35 -7.79 -7.38 8.74
C ILE A 35 -7.32 -8.75 8.22
N GLU A 36 -6.32 -9.38 8.85
CA GLU A 36 -5.78 -10.69 8.41
C GLU A 36 -5.35 -10.68 6.93
N TRP A 37 -4.76 -9.58 6.47
CA TRP A 37 -4.46 -9.34 5.05
C TRP A 37 -3.55 -10.43 4.47
N ASN A 38 -2.51 -10.82 5.20
CA ASN A 38 -1.57 -11.85 4.78
C ASN A 38 -2.24 -13.23 4.65
N GLU A 39 -3.13 -13.56 5.59
CA GLU A 39 -3.87 -14.81 5.63
C GLU A 39 -4.87 -14.90 4.47
N GLN A 40 -5.60 -13.81 4.21
CA GLN A 40 -6.51 -13.69 3.07
C GLN A 40 -5.75 -13.83 1.74
N LEU A 41 -4.63 -13.12 1.57
CA LEU A 41 -3.81 -13.20 0.36
C LEU A 41 -3.25 -14.62 0.16
N SER A 42 -2.76 -15.25 1.23
CA SER A 42 -2.25 -16.63 1.20
C SER A 42 -3.35 -17.66 0.89
N ALA A 43 -4.58 -17.44 1.36
CA ALA A 43 -5.72 -18.28 1.02
C ALA A 43 -6.08 -18.15 -0.47
N TYR A 44 -6.11 -16.91 -0.98
CA TYR A 44 -6.38 -16.63 -2.39
C TYR A 44 -5.36 -17.27 -3.33
N CYS A 45 -4.07 -17.10 -3.06
CA CYS A 45 -3.00 -17.71 -3.87
C CYS A 45 -3.11 -19.24 -3.91
N ARG A 46 -3.43 -19.89 -2.78
CA ARG A 46 -3.65 -21.35 -2.73
C ARG A 46 -4.86 -21.78 -3.55
N GLU A 47 -5.94 -20.99 -3.49
CA GLU A 47 -7.15 -21.28 -4.25
C GLU A 47 -6.94 -21.09 -5.76
N MET A 48 -6.21 -20.05 -6.17
CA MET A 48 -5.81 -19.86 -7.56
C MET A 48 -5.05 -21.08 -8.07
N VAL A 49 -4.05 -21.57 -7.33
CA VAL A 49 -3.26 -22.76 -7.72
C VAL A 49 -4.14 -24.00 -7.85
N ARG A 50 -5.15 -24.14 -6.99
CA ARG A 50 -6.04 -25.31 -6.96
C ARG A 50 -7.08 -25.29 -8.08
N THR A 51 -7.62 -24.12 -8.40
CA THR A 51 -8.81 -23.98 -9.24
C THR A 51 -8.51 -23.51 -10.65
N LYS A 52 -7.50 -22.66 -10.82
CA LYS A 52 -7.06 -22.23 -12.14
C LYS A 52 -6.09 -23.29 -12.64
N HIS A 53 -6.38 -23.87 -13.81
CA HIS A 53 -5.39 -24.65 -14.54
C HIS A 53 -4.29 -23.68 -15.01
N MET A 54 -3.36 -23.37 -14.10
CA MET A 54 -2.24 -22.43 -14.30
C MET A 54 -1.17 -22.99 -15.25
N GLU A 55 -1.47 -24.06 -16.01
CA GLU A 55 -0.55 -24.74 -16.91
C GLU A 55 0.03 -23.80 -17.98
N ASN A 56 -0.66 -22.70 -18.29
CA ASN A 56 -0.23 -21.71 -19.29
C ASN A 56 -0.15 -20.27 -18.75
N ALA A 57 -0.33 -20.04 -17.45
CA ALA A 57 -0.30 -18.68 -16.89
C ALA A 57 1.15 -18.22 -16.72
N THR A 58 1.45 -16.98 -17.15
CA THR A 58 2.78 -16.39 -16.90
C THR A 58 2.87 -15.87 -15.48
N PHE A 59 4.10 -15.67 -14.99
CA PHE A 59 4.32 -15.08 -13.67
C PHE A 59 3.66 -13.70 -13.57
N GLU A 60 3.76 -12.88 -14.62
CA GLU A 60 3.19 -11.54 -14.67
C GLU A 60 1.67 -11.56 -14.51
N GLN A 61 0.98 -12.48 -15.19
CA GLN A 61 -0.48 -12.61 -15.08
C GLN A 61 -0.91 -13.04 -13.67
N ILE A 62 -0.14 -13.93 -13.05
CA ILE A 62 -0.39 -14.35 -11.65
C ILE A 62 -0.12 -13.18 -10.71
N TYR A 63 0.97 -12.43 -10.93
CA TYR A 63 1.34 -11.29 -10.12
C TYR A 63 0.28 -10.19 -10.18
N GLU A 64 -0.15 -9.79 -11.38
CA GLU A 64 -1.20 -8.79 -11.59
C GLU A 64 -2.50 -9.18 -10.88
N GLU A 65 -2.92 -10.44 -11.00
CA GLU A 65 -4.14 -10.91 -10.35
C GLU A 65 -4.03 -10.92 -8.82
N VAL A 66 -2.88 -11.35 -8.30
CA VAL A 66 -2.61 -11.35 -6.86
C VAL A 66 -2.53 -9.92 -6.33
N GLU A 67 -1.92 -9.00 -7.07
CA GLU A 67 -1.83 -7.57 -6.75
C GLU A 67 -3.21 -6.90 -6.73
N ASP A 68 -4.05 -7.19 -7.73
CA ASP A 68 -5.43 -6.69 -7.78
C ASP A 68 -6.24 -7.18 -6.57
N TYR A 69 -6.15 -8.47 -6.25
CA TYR A 69 -6.82 -9.02 -5.07
C TYR A 69 -6.28 -8.39 -3.78
N ALA A 70 -4.96 -8.30 -3.63
CA ALA A 70 -4.29 -7.70 -2.47
C ALA A 70 -4.72 -6.25 -2.22
N ASN A 71 -4.93 -5.46 -3.28
CA ASN A 71 -5.42 -4.09 -3.19
C ASN A 71 -6.93 -4.00 -2.90
N SER A 72 -7.70 -4.99 -3.32
CA SER A 72 -9.16 -5.06 -3.11
C SER A 72 -9.55 -5.35 -1.66
N ILE A 73 -8.72 -6.11 -0.93
CA ILE A 73 -8.97 -6.46 0.47
C ILE A 73 -8.64 -5.32 1.44
N ILE A 74 -7.89 -4.30 0.99
CA ILE A 74 -7.60 -3.12 1.79
C ILE A 74 -8.84 -2.21 1.81
N LEU A 75 -9.46 -2.10 2.99
CA LEU A 75 -10.63 -1.26 3.20
C LEU A 75 -10.36 0.21 2.85
N GLU A 76 -11.34 0.86 2.24
CA GLU A 76 -11.25 2.30 1.88
C GLU A 76 -10.99 3.17 3.12
N SER A 77 -11.52 2.79 4.29
CA SER A 77 -11.27 3.48 5.55
C SER A 77 -9.78 3.54 5.90
N ILE A 78 -9.01 2.46 5.66
CA ILE A 78 -7.57 2.43 5.93
C ILE A 78 -6.84 3.40 4.99
N LYS A 79 -7.24 3.48 3.72
CA LYS A 79 -6.66 4.41 2.73
C LYS A 79 -6.94 5.85 3.11
N VAL A 80 -8.17 6.15 3.53
CA VAL A 80 -8.58 7.48 4.01
C VAL A 80 -7.79 7.88 5.25
N GLU A 81 -7.69 7.01 6.26
CA GLU A 81 -6.92 7.27 7.48
C GLU A 81 -5.43 7.51 7.19
N LEU A 82 -4.84 6.75 6.25
CA LEU A 82 -3.45 6.95 5.82
C LEU A 82 -3.29 8.33 5.16
N LEU A 83 -4.21 8.69 4.26
CA LEU A 83 -4.18 9.97 3.57
C LEU A 83 -4.33 11.15 4.54
N GLU A 84 -5.20 11.03 5.55
CA GLU A 84 -5.35 12.04 6.60
C GLU A 84 -4.06 12.24 7.39
N LYS A 85 -3.34 11.16 7.72
CA LYS A 85 -2.03 11.25 8.40
C LYS A 85 -0.98 11.92 7.53
N VAL A 86 -0.93 11.59 6.23
CA VAL A 86 -0.04 12.23 5.26
C VAL A 86 -0.33 13.72 5.16
N LYS A 87 -1.61 14.11 4.98
CA LYS A 87 -2.04 15.52 4.92
C LYS A 87 -1.65 16.27 6.19
N LYS A 88 -1.96 15.70 7.35
CA LYS A 88 -1.62 16.30 8.65
C LYS A 88 -0.12 16.57 8.77
N PHE A 89 0.72 15.61 8.38
CA PHE A 89 2.17 15.81 8.41
C PHE A 89 2.62 16.94 7.47
N ILE A 90 2.08 17.01 6.26
CA ILE A 90 2.39 18.09 5.31
C ILE A 90 1.97 19.43 5.90
N ASP A 91 0.74 19.55 6.39
CA ASP A 91 0.20 20.79 6.98
C ASP A 91 1.01 21.26 8.21
N GLU A 92 1.60 20.34 8.98
CA GLU A 92 2.42 20.65 10.16
C GLU A 92 3.88 21.02 9.82
N ASN A 93 4.39 20.64 8.64
CA ASN A 93 5.83 20.75 8.31
C ASN A 93 6.15 21.51 7.02
N VAL A 94 5.14 21.86 6.23
CA VAL A 94 5.28 22.60 4.96
C VAL A 94 4.34 23.81 5.02
N GLU A 95 4.91 24.99 5.30
CA GLU A 95 4.25 26.30 5.13
C GLU A 95 4.36 26.80 3.69
#